data_AF-A0A917U6U7-F1
#
_entry.id   AF-A0A917U6U7-F1
#
_cell.length_a   1.000
_cell.length_b   1.000
_cell.length_c   1.000
_cell.angle_alpha   90.00
_cell.angle_beta   90.00
_cell.angle_gamma   90.00
#
_symmetry.space_group_name_H-M   'P 1'
#
loop_
_entity.id
_entity.type
_entity.pdbx_description
1 polymer ?
#
loop_
_entity_poly.entity_id
_entity_poly.type
_entity_poly.pdbx_seq_one_letter_code
_entity_poly.pdbx_strand_id
1 'polypeptide(L)'
;MDNGTHNSRCETAQQHVCRCTGCGGSQHGVQGWLDHVGRDHTARQRKREDLEGKLAWTDDHPPRLKPTVHNQKATIDLARVDIADWLAARPTPARLNRDEPYPSPAEQVTALAEEMGRRAWHEIAADLHRATPDTTTVKRELTNHGWCDLFIGLVQTIETTRSAFDSIPGTVKRMIRLSAWQADRPHVTEAVIDLIVDKAWHAFQTAAFTGVPLLDILSSDEALRALRVLAVFICPAPAQHPAVRQHALKPLGDDATKILNDQTEAKLTELFADWQADDGDRQPIE
;
A
#
# COMPACT_ATOMS: atom_id res chain seq x y z
N MET A 1 -20.22 18.69 16.45
CA MET A 1 -19.26 17.60 16.28
C MET A 1 -19.47 17.08 14.87
N ASP A 2 -18.48 17.30 14.01
CA ASP A 2 -18.60 17.07 12.57
C ASP A 2 -18.44 15.56 12.33
N ASN A 3 -19.56 14.86 12.06
CA ASN A 3 -19.56 13.45 11.70
C ASN A 3 -18.93 13.34 10.32
N GLY A 4 -17.60 13.25 10.27
CA GLY A 4 -16.77 13.37 9.08
C GLY A 4 -17.31 12.57 7.90
N THR A 5 -18.03 13.27 7.03
CA THR A 5 -18.53 12.78 5.76
C THR A 5 -17.33 12.51 4.86
N HIS A 6 -17.31 11.33 4.25
CA HIS A 6 -16.37 11.05 3.19
C HIS A 6 -16.48 12.12 2.11
N ASN A 7 -15.37 12.77 1.76
CA ASN A 7 -15.31 13.69 0.64
C ASN A 7 -14.25 13.22 -0.36
N SER A 8 -14.45 13.56 -1.63
CA SER A 8 -13.53 13.20 -2.72
C SER A 8 -12.10 13.73 -2.53
N ARG A 9 -11.91 14.71 -1.64
CA ARG A 9 -10.58 15.20 -1.25
C ARG A 9 -9.80 14.19 -0.42
N CYS A 10 -10.46 13.22 0.24
CA CYS A 10 -9.79 12.11 0.92
C CYS A 10 -9.15 11.14 -0.09
N GLU A 11 -9.90 10.76 -1.13
CA GLU A 11 -9.43 9.82 -2.15
C GLU A 11 -8.22 10.38 -2.93
N THR A 12 -8.20 11.69 -3.11
CA THR A 12 -7.16 12.44 -3.84
C THR A 12 -6.13 13.11 -2.94
N ALA A 13 -6.14 12.81 -1.64
CA ALA A 13 -5.28 13.47 -0.65
C ALA A 13 -3.80 13.20 -0.94
N GLN A 14 -3.01 14.26 -0.97
CA GLN A 14 -1.54 14.19 -1.07
C GLN A 14 -0.86 14.33 0.29
N GLN A 15 -1.63 14.65 1.33
CA GLN A 15 -1.08 14.79 2.68
C GLN A 15 -0.86 13.44 3.32
N HIS A 16 0.22 13.38 4.11
CA HIS A 16 0.63 12.17 4.82
C HIS A 16 -0.20 11.88 6.09
N VAL A 17 -1.44 12.37 6.16
CA VAL A 17 -2.35 12.25 7.30
C VAL A 17 -3.77 12.09 6.80
N CYS A 18 -4.50 11.11 7.32
CA CYS A 18 -5.92 10.91 7.05
C CYS A 18 -6.77 11.27 8.28
N ARG A 19 -7.71 12.21 8.09
CA ARG A 19 -8.68 12.63 9.12
C ARG A 19 -10.12 12.24 8.77
N CYS A 20 -10.30 11.47 7.70
CA CYS A 20 -11.61 11.09 7.21
C CYS A 20 -12.14 9.89 8.02
N THR A 21 -13.25 10.08 8.73
CA THR A 21 -13.95 8.98 9.41
C THR A 21 -14.94 8.25 8.50
N GLY A 22 -15.23 8.79 7.31
CA GLY A 22 -16.19 8.20 6.37
C GLY A 22 -15.69 6.90 5.73
N CYS A 23 -14.42 6.84 5.31
CA CYS A 23 -13.79 5.65 4.73
C CYS A 23 -12.87 4.89 5.70
N GLY A 24 -12.66 5.40 6.92
CA GLY A 24 -11.71 4.79 7.86
C GLY A 24 -10.29 4.65 7.30
N GLY A 25 -9.91 5.52 6.36
CA GLY A 25 -8.61 5.49 5.68
C GLY A 25 -8.53 4.58 4.45
N SER A 26 -9.56 3.78 4.16
CA SER A 26 -9.53 2.72 3.13
C SER A 26 -9.33 3.20 1.69
N GLN A 27 -9.50 4.50 1.47
CA GLN A 27 -9.39 5.13 0.15
C GLN A 27 -8.39 6.29 0.16
N HIS A 28 -7.70 6.57 1.27
CA HIS A 28 -6.87 7.77 1.43
C HIS A 28 -5.74 7.83 0.40
N GLY A 29 -5.74 8.87 -0.43
CA GLY A 29 -4.69 9.14 -1.43
C GLY A 29 -4.60 8.16 -2.61
N VAL A 30 -5.27 7.01 -2.56
CA VAL A 30 -5.19 5.95 -3.58
C VAL A 30 -5.63 6.49 -4.95
N GLN A 31 -6.82 7.10 -5.03
CA GLN A 31 -7.32 7.66 -6.29
C GLN A 31 -6.42 8.79 -6.78
N GLY A 32 -5.86 9.60 -5.88
CA GLY A 32 -4.93 10.67 -6.26
C GLY A 32 -3.66 10.16 -6.97
N TRP A 33 -3.17 8.98 -6.58
CA TRP A 33 -2.04 8.33 -7.26
C TRP A 33 -2.48 7.61 -8.54
N LEU A 34 -3.64 6.94 -8.56
CA LEU A 34 -4.17 6.33 -9.78
C LEU A 34 -4.53 7.37 -10.86
N ASP A 35 -5.12 8.50 -10.48
CA ASP A 35 -5.33 9.65 -11.37
C ASP A 35 -4.01 10.16 -11.93
N HIS A 36 -2.92 10.10 -11.14
CA HIS A 36 -1.59 10.50 -11.59
C HIS A 36 -1.05 9.55 -12.66
N VAL A 37 -1.29 8.23 -12.53
CA VAL A 37 -0.96 7.22 -13.56
C VAL A 37 -1.59 7.62 -14.90
N GLY A 38 -2.86 8.02 -14.90
CA GLY A 38 -3.60 8.40 -16.12
C GLY A 38 -3.21 9.73 -16.77
N ARG A 39 -2.31 10.53 -16.17
CA ARG A 39 -1.87 11.81 -16.76
C ARG A 39 -0.91 11.61 -17.93
N ASP A 40 -0.62 12.67 -18.68
CA ASP A 40 0.46 12.63 -19.65
C ASP A 40 1.86 12.60 -18.97
N HIS A 41 2.87 12.16 -19.73
CA HIS A 41 4.25 12.08 -19.25
C HIS A 41 4.78 13.42 -18.72
N THR A 42 4.47 14.53 -19.38
CA THR A 42 4.93 15.88 -18.99
C THR A 42 4.36 16.31 -17.64
N ALA A 43 3.11 15.92 -17.33
CA ALA A 43 2.49 16.19 -16.04
C ALA A 43 3.06 15.33 -14.91
N ARG A 44 3.42 14.07 -15.19
CA ARG A 44 4.13 13.20 -14.23
C ARG A 44 5.55 13.70 -13.94
N GLN A 45 6.28 14.03 -15.00
CA GLN A 45 7.64 14.57 -14.89
C GLN A 45 7.68 15.90 -14.12
N ARG A 46 6.73 16.81 -14.33
CA ARG A 46 6.63 18.04 -13.54
C ARG A 46 6.44 17.80 -12.04
N LYS A 47 5.70 16.74 -11.66
CA LYS A 47 5.53 16.38 -10.25
C LYS A 47 6.85 15.88 -9.64
N ARG A 48 7.63 15.09 -10.40
CA ARG A 48 8.97 14.67 -9.99
C ARG A 48 9.88 15.87 -9.76
N GLU A 49 9.98 16.77 -10.74
CA GLU A 49 10.83 17.96 -10.66
C GLU A 49 10.46 18.86 -9.47
N ASP A 50 9.16 19.03 -9.19
CA ASP A 50 8.68 19.78 -8.02
C ASP A 50 9.09 19.11 -6.69
N LEU A 51 9.07 17.78 -6.60
CA LEU A 51 9.54 17.05 -5.42
C LEU A 51 11.06 17.12 -5.26
N GLU A 52 11.81 16.98 -6.35
CA GLU A 52 13.28 17.09 -6.36
C GLU A 52 13.75 18.48 -5.97
N GLY A 53 13.10 19.52 -6.48
CA GLY A 53 13.38 20.92 -6.13
C GLY A 53 13.13 21.26 -4.66
N LYS A 54 12.39 20.42 -3.92
CA LYS A 54 12.12 20.57 -2.48
C LYS A 54 13.10 19.83 -1.59
N LEU A 55 14.02 19.04 -2.16
CA LEU A 55 15.01 18.30 -1.39
C LEU A 55 16.08 19.25 -0.82
N ALA A 56 16.37 19.08 0.47
CA ALA A 56 17.42 19.83 1.15
C ALA A 56 18.73 19.04 1.18
N TRP A 57 19.82 19.67 0.73
CA TRP A 57 21.15 19.05 0.65
C TRP A 57 22.09 19.60 1.71
N THR A 58 23.11 18.82 2.09
CA THR A 58 24.24 19.28 2.90
C THR A 58 25.17 20.14 2.05
N ASP A 59 26.03 20.92 2.71
CA ASP A 59 27.06 21.72 2.05
C ASP A 59 28.35 20.91 1.79
N ASP A 60 28.28 19.57 1.95
CA ASP A 60 29.40 18.64 1.74
C ASP A 60 29.76 18.51 0.26
N HIS A 61 30.95 17.96 -0.02
CA HIS A 61 31.43 17.68 -1.37
C HIS A 61 31.85 16.20 -1.48
N PRO A 62 31.04 15.33 -2.12
CA PRO A 62 29.80 15.63 -2.84
C PRO A 62 28.61 15.95 -1.90
N PRO A 63 27.61 16.72 -2.37
CA PRO A 63 26.40 17.02 -1.59
C PRO A 63 25.64 15.75 -1.23
N ARG A 64 25.11 15.70 0.00
CA ARG A 64 24.34 14.59 0.54
C ARG A 64 22.93 15.02 0.92
N LEU A 65 21.97 14.11 0.92
CA LEU A 65 20.63 14.44 1.40
C LEU A 65 20.65 14.67 2.92
N LYS A 66 20.08 15.79 3.36
CA LYS A 66 19.87 16.02 4.80
C LYS A 66 18.88 14.97 5.35
N PRO A 67 19.17 14.28 6.47
CA PRO A 67 18.31 13.25 7.05
C PRO A 67 17.14 13.87 7.82
N THR A 68 16.29 14.61 7.11
CA THR A 68 15.11 15.29 7.68
C THR A 68 13.84 14.52 7.38
N VAL A 69 12.84 14.64 8.26
CA VAL A 69 11.50 14.08 8.03
C VAL A 69 10.88 14.60 6.72
N HIS A 70 11.20 15.85 6.35
CA HIS A 70 10.77 16.44 5.08
C HIS A 70 11.36 15.69 3.88
N ASN A 71 12.69 15.52 3.82
CA ASN A 71 13.34 14.78 2.75
C ASN A 71 12.89 13.32 2.70
N GLN A 72 12.72 12.66 3.84
CA GLN A 72 12.20 11.30 3.90
C GLN A 72 10.81 11.20 3.24
N LYS A 73 9.90 12.12 3.55
CA LYS A 73 8.57 12.16 2.92
C LYS A 73 8.66 12.43 1.42
N ALA A 74 9.44 13.43 1.01
CA ALA A 74 9.62 13.79 -0.39
C ALA A 74 10.23 12.64 -1.22
N THR A 75 11.23 11.94 -0.69
CA THR A 75 11.85 10.78 -1.34
C THR A 75 10.87 9.60 -1.47
N ILE A 76 10.02 9.35 -0.47
CA ILE A 76 8.96 8.34 -0.63
C ILE A 76 7.93 8.77 -1.68
N ASP A 77 7.57 10.06 -1.74
CA ASP A 77 6.68 10.56 -2.79
C ASP A 77 7.32 10.48 -4.19
N LEU A 78 8.66 10.61 -4.32
CA LEU A 78 9.38 10.30 -5.56
C LEU A 78 9.24 8.82 -5.94
N ALA A 79 9.33 7.90 -4.98
CA ALA A 79 9.10 6.48 -5.23
C ALA A 79 7.65 6.19 -5.66
N ARG A 80 6.67 6.91 -5.11
CA ARG A 80 5.28 6.82 -5.58
C ARG A 80 5.11 7.36 -7.01
N VAL A 81 5.86 8.40 -7.40
CA VAL A 81 5.90 8.87 -8.79
C VAL A 81 6.53 7.82 -9.71
N ASP A 82 7.66 7.19 -9.30
CA ASP A 82 8.26 6.08 -10.07
C ASP A 82 7.27 4.93 -10.30
N ILE A 83 6.58 4.49 -9.24
CA ILE A 83 5.54 3.46 -9.34
C ILE A 83 4.44 3.91 -10.32
N ALA A 84 4.00 5.16 -10.24
CA ALA A 84 2.97 5.67 -11.14
C ALA A 84 3.44 5.75 -12.61
N ASP A 85 4.69 6.14 -12.84
CA ASP A 85 5.32 6.13 -14.16
C ASP A 85 5.41 4.71 -14.73
N TRP A 86 5.82 3.74 -13.90
CA TRP A 86 5.90 2.33 -14.30
C TRP A 86 4.52 1.75 -14.64
N LEU A 87 3.50 2.02 -13.83
CA LEU A 87 2.12 1.60 -14.11
C LEU A 87 1.59 2.18 -15.43
N ALA A 88 1.93 3.43 -15.73
CA ALA A 88 1.51 4.10 -16.97
C ALA A 88 2.24 3.58 -18.22
N ALA A 89 3.49 3.13 -18.06
CA ALA A 89 4.34 2.69 -19.17
C ALA A 89 4.10 1.24 -19.61
N ARG A 90 3.34 0.45 -18.84
CA ARG A 90 3.10 -0.99 -19.10
C ARG A 90 1.69 -1.21 -19.66
N PRO A 91 1.49 -1.15 -20.99
CA PRO A 91 0.21 -1.49 -21.58
C PRO A 91 -0.13 -2.96 -21.34
N THR A 92 -1.42 -3.26 -21.37
CA THR A 92 -2.01 -4.60 -21.31
C THR A 92 -1.21 -5.59 -22.20
N PRO A 93 -0.64 -6.67 -21.65
CA PRO A 93 0.08 -7.64 -22.45
C PRO A 93 -0.88 -8.26 -23.48
N ALA A 94 -0.61 -8.07 -24.78
CA ALA A 94 -1.33 -8.77 -25.83
C ALA A 94 -0.97 -10.27 -25.75
N ARG A 95 -1.88 -11.12 -25.27
CA ARG A 95 -1.69 -12.57 -25.37
C ARG A 95 -2.00 -13.02 -26.80
N LEU A 96 -1.08 -13.78 -27.38
CA LEU A 96 -1.23 -14.32 -28.73
C LEU A 96 -2.37 -15.36 -28.88
N ASN A 97 -2.99 -15.88 -27.80
CA ASN A 97 -3.92 -17.03 -27.87
C ASN A 97 -4.97 -17.16 -26.73
N ARG A 98 -5.48 -16.07 -26.14
CA ARG A 98 -6.68 -16.11 -25.25
C ARG A 98 -7.63 -14.97 -25.61
N ASP A 99 -8.92 -15.26 -25.67
CA ASP A 99 -9.97 -14.32 -26.13
C ASP A 99 -10.17 -13.10 -25.22
N GLU A 100 -9.57 -13.08 -24.02
CA GLU A 100 -9.59 -11.92 -23.13
C GLU A 100 -8.17 -11.40 -22.82
N PRO A 101 -7.92 -10.08 -22.98
CA PRO A 101 -6.67 -9.46 -22.56
C PRO A 101 -6.45 -9.64 -21.05
N TYR A 102 -5.22 -9.96 -20.64
CA TYR A 102 -4.87 -10.00 -19.23
C TYR A 102 -4.77 -8.57 -18.69
N PRO A 103 -5.32 -8.23 -17.51
CA PRO A 103 -5.34 -6.85 -17.03
C PRO A 103 -3.91 -6.30 -16.88
N SER A 104 -3.71 -5.07 -17.36
CA SER A 104 -2.49 -4.31 -17.15
C SER A 104 -2.21 -4.14 -15.64
N PRO A 105 -0.95 -3.87 -15.25
CA PRO A 105 -0.64 -3.62 -13.85
C PRO A 105 -1.49 -2.51 -13.21
N ALA A 106 -1.80 -1.45 -13.97
CA ALA A 106 -2.66 -0.37 -13.51
C ALA A 106 -4.10 -0.84 -13.26
N GLU A 107 -4.66 -1.68 -14.14
CA GLU A 107 -5.99 -2.28 -13.97
C GLU A 107 -6.04 -3.21 -12.76
N GLN A 108 -4.99 -4.01 -12.52
CA GLN A 108 -4.90 -4.88 -11.35
C GLN A 108 -4.88 -4.10 -10.03
N VAL A 109 -4.04 -3.06 -9.93
CA VAL A 109 -3.99 -2.19 -8.74
C VAL A 109 -5.33 -1.49 -8.53
N THR A 110 -5.96 -1.03 -9.61
CA THR A 110 -7.28 -0.38 -9.55
C THR A 110 -8.37 -1.34 -9.08
N ALA A 111 -8.38 -2.58 -9.60
CA ALA A 111 -9.32 -3.61 -9.19
C ALA A 111 -9.17 -3.95 -7.70
N LEU A 112 -7.94 -4.15 -7.21
CA LEU A 112 -7.69 -4.38 -5.78
C LEU A 112 -8.11 -3.19 -4.92
N ALA A 113 -7.81 -1.96 -5.35
CA ALA A 113 -8.23 -0.76 -4.63
C ALA A 113 -9.75 -0.64 -4.51
N GLU A 114 -10.48 -0.97 -5.59
CA GLU A 114 -11.94 -0.93 -5.61
C GLU A 114 -12.56 -2.03 -4.74
N GLU A 115 -12.14 -3.28 -4.92
CA GLU A 115 -12.70 -4.41 -4.17
C GLU A 115 -12.32 -4.34 -2.69
N MET A 116 -11.04 -4.21 -2.37
CA MET A 116 -10.57 -4.25 -0.98
C MET A 116 -10.74 -2.91 -0.25
N GLY A 117 -10.55 -1.78 -0.94
CA GLY A 117 -10.61 -0.46 -0.32
C GLY A 117 -12.01 0.13 -0.29
N ARG A 118 -12.75 0.10 -1.40
CA ARG A 118 -14.09 0.72 -1.50
C ARG A 118 -15.20 -0.25 -1.08
N ARG A 119 -15.30 -1.41 -1.73
CA ARG A 119 -16.41 -2.36 -1.52
C ARG A 119 -16.32 -3.08 -0.19
N ALA A 120 -15.17 -3.67 0.14
CA ALA A 120 -14.99 -4.32 1.44
C ALA A 120 -15.21 -3.33 2.59
N TRP A 121 -14.78 -2.07 2.45
CA TRP A 121 -15.08 -1.05 3.44
C TRP A 121 -16.57 -0.80 3.62
N HIS A 122 -17.36 -0.74 2.54
CA HIS A 122 -18.80 -0.56 2.64
C HIS A 122 -19.44 -1.64 3.50
N GLU A 123 -19.05 -2.89 3.30
CA GLU A 123 -19.51 -4.01 4.11
C GLU A 123 -18.99 -3.99 5.55
N ILE A 124 -17.69 -3.68 5.75
CA ILE A 124 -17.10 -3.54 7.09
C ILE A 124 -17.84 -2.46 7.86
N ALA A 125 -18.08 -1.30 7.25
CA ALA A 125 -18.75 -0.17 7.89
C ALA A 125 -20.20 -0.48 8.25
N ALA A 126 -20.90 -1.26 7.42
CA ALA A 126 -22.24 -1.76 7.70
C ALA A 126 -22.24 -2.69 8.91
N ASP A 127 -21.22 -3.53 9.06
CA ASP A 127 -21.13 -4.57 10.08
C ASP A 127 -20.41 -4.14 11.37
N LEU A 128 -19.76 -2.99 11.36
CA LEU A 128 -18.88 -2.54 12.45
C LEU A 128 -19.60 -2.44 13.79
N HIS A 129 -20.88 -2.06 13.78
CA HIS A 129 -21.73 -1.95 14.97
C HIS A 129 -21.92 -3.30 15.68
N ARG A 130 -21.75 -4.42 14.98
CA ARG A 130 -21.80 -5.78 15.55
C ARG A 130 -20.52 -6.14 16.29
N ALA A 131 -19.39 -5.57 15.87
CA ALA A 131 -18.08 -5.80 16.48
C ALA A 131 -17.75 -4.81 17.61
N THR A 132 -18.31 -3.59 17.56
CA THR A 132 -18.08 -2.57 18.59
C THR A 132 -19.23 -1.57 18.67
N PRO A 133 -19.59 -1.08 19.88
CA PRO A 133 -20.51 0.05 20.01
C PRO A 133 -19.88 1.39 19.55
N ASP A 134 -18.56 1.55 19.66
CA ASP A 134 -17.86 2.79 19.28
C ASP A 134 -17.28 2.73 17.86
N THR A 135 -18.18 2.66 16.89
CA THR A 135 -17.81 2.60 15.46
C THR A 135 -17.04 3.83 14.98
N THR A 136 -17.27 5.00 15.61
CA THR A 136 -16.66 6.27 15.18
C THR A 136 -15.19 6.32 15.57
N THR A 137 -14.86 5.94 16.80
CA THR A 137 -13.46 5.88 17.23
C THR A 137 -12.70 4.83 16.45
N VAL A 138 -13.28 3.65 16.21
CA VAL A 138 -12.64 2.62 15.37
C VAL A 138 -12.36 3.13 13.96
N LYS A 139 -13.34 3.78 13.31
CA LYS A 139 -13.15 4.41 12.00
C LYS A 139 -11.98 5.39 12.01
N ARG A 140 -11.84 6.21 13.05
CA ARG A 140 -10.74 7.15 13.20
C ARG A 140 -9.40 6.44 13.42
N GLU A 141 -9.35 5.40 14.25
CA GLU A 141 -8.10 4.67 14.52
C GLU A 141 -7.61 3.87 13.31
N LEU A 142 -8.50 3.37 12.46
CA LEU A 142 -8.13 2.71 11.21
C LEU A 142 -7.43 3.66 10.21
N THR A 143 -7.65 4.97 10.31
CA THR A 143 -6.90 5.95 9.50
C THR A 143 -5.42 6.00 9.88
N ASN A 144 -5.05 5.49 11.06
CA ASN A 144 -3.68 5.35 11.51
C ASN A 144 -3.13 3.97 11.13
N HIS A 145 -2.68 3.85 9.88
CA HIS A 145 -1.97 2.69 9.35
C HIS A 145 -2.75 1.35 9.32
N GLY A 146 -4.07 1.31 9.60
CA GLY A 146 -4.85 0.07 9.62
C GLY A 146 -4.84 -0.70 8.30
N TRP A 147 -5.03 0.01 7.18
CA TRP A 147 -5.09 -0.61 5.85
C TRP A 147 -3.73 -1.04 5.32
N CYS A 148 -2.68 -0.23 5.53
CA CYS A 148 -1.35 -0.64 5.13
C CYS A 148 -0.81 -1.78 6.00
N ASP A 149 -1.15 -1.87 7.30
CA ASP A 149 -0.84 -3.05 8.12
C ASP A 149 -1.49 -4.31 7.55
N LEU A 150 -2.77 -4.22 7.16
CA LEU A 150 -3.51 -5.31 6.56
C LEU A 150 -2.87 -5.79 5.25
N PHE A 151 -2.55 -4.88 4.33
CA PHE A 151 -1.95 -5.24 3.05
C PHE A 151 -0.55 -5.81 3.21
N ILE A 152 0.27 -5.28 4.13
CA ILE A 152 1.58 -5.86 4.43
C ILE A 152 1.44 -7.25 5.09
N GLY A 153 0.48 -7.42 5.99
CA GLY A 153 0.17 -8.73 6.56
C GLY A 153 -0.19 -9.75 5.49
N LEU A 154 -1.02 -9.37 4.52
CA LEU A 154 -1.37 -10.22 3.37
C LEU A 154 -0.15 -10.56 2.52
N VAL A 155 0.67 -9.57 2.14
CA VAL A 155 1.90 -9.78 1.36
C VAL A 155 2.80 -10.81 2.05
N GLN A 156 3.16 -10.57 3.30
CA GLN A 156 4.08 -11.47 4.03
C GLN A 156 3.50 -12.87 4.19
N THR A 157 2.20 -12.96 4.48
CA THR A 157 1.55 -14.27 4.69
C THR A 157 1.48 -15.05 3.38
N ILE A 158 1.12 -14.41 2.25
CA ILE A 158 1.10 -15.07 0.93
C ILE A 158 2.50 -15.56 0.54
N GLU A 159 3.54 -14.76 0.77
CA GLU A 159 4.92 -15.12 0.43
C GLU A 159 5.44 -16.33 1.22
N THR A 160 5.10 -16.39 2.51
CA THR A 160 5.56 -17.45 3.42
C THR A 160 4.69 -18.70 3.34
N THR A 161 3.40 -18.54 3.04
CA THR A 161 2.41 -19.63 3.07
C THR A 161 2.17 -20.14 1.65
N ARG A 162 3.14 -20.87 1.09
CA ARG A 162 3.05 -21.42 -0.28
C ARG A 162 2.03 -22.56 -0.45
N SER A 163 1.46 -23.09 0.63
CA SER A 163 0.59 -24.30 0.57
C SER A 163 -0.65 -24.31 1.48
N ALA A 164 -0.87 -23.32 2.35
CA ALA A 164 -1.98 -23.31 3.31
C ALA A 164 -2.86 -22.06 3.17
N PHE A 165 -3.49 -21.91 2.01
CA PHE A 165 -4.32 -20.75 1.65
C PHE A 165 -5.39 -20.40 2.69
N ASP A 166 -6.07 -21.41 3.24
CA ASP A 166 -7.14 -21.21 4.23
C ASP A 166 -6.63 -20.67 5.58
N SER A 167 -5.32 -20.78 5.83
CA SER A 167 -4.70 -20.24 7.05
C SER A 167 -4.32 -18.76 6.96
N ILE A 168 -4.36 -18.18 5.74
CA ILE A 168 -3.91 -16.81 5.49
C ILE A 168 -4.63 -15.80 6.39
N PRO A 169 -5.98 -15.77 6.48
CA PRO A 169 -6.67 -14.81 7.34
C PRO A 169 -6.26 -14.92 8.81
N GLY A 170 -6.10 -16.15 9.31
CA GLY A 170 -5.68 -16.40 10.68
C GLY A 170 -4.29 -15.83 10.99
N THR A 171 -3.33 -15.99 10.07
CA THR A 171 -1.98 -15.45 10.21
C THR A 171 -1.97 -13.93 10.11
N VAL A 172 -2.70 -13.35 9.15
CA VAL A 172 -2.82 -11.88 9.02
C VAL A 172 -3.44 -11.25 10.28
N LYS A 173 -4.48 -11.86 10.85
CA LYS A 173 -5.09 -11.41 12.12
C LYS A 173 -4.04 -11.35 13.24
N ARG A 174 -3.19 -12.39 13.38
CA ARG A 174 -2.10 -12.41 14.37
C ARG A 174 -1.09 -11.31 14.12
N MET A 175 -0.69 -11.09 12.86
CA MET A 175 0.28 -10.05 12.51
C MET A 175 -0.23 -8.64 12.85
N ILE A 176 -1.49 -8.32 12.53
CA ILE A 176 -2.07 -7.00 12.85
C ILE A 176 -2.10 -6.78 14.37
N ARG A 177 -2.44 -7.81 15.15
CA ARG A 177 -2.45 -7.74 16.63
C ARG A 177 -1.06 -7.48 17.22
N LEU A 178 0.00 -7.93 16.52
CA LEU A 178 1.40 -7.75 16.91
C LEU A 178 2.06 -6.52 16.25
N SER A 179 1.32 -5.77 15.43
CA SER A 179 1.83 -4.56 14.77
C SER A 179 2.26 -3.51 15.80
N ALA A 180 3.38 -2.83 15.52
CA ALA A 180 3.84 -1.70 16.33
C ALA A 180 2.81 -0.57 16.43
N TRP A 181 1.91 -0.45 15.44
CA TRP A 181 0.85 0.56 15.43
C TRP A 181 -0.39 0.15 16.23
N GLN A 182 -0.47 -1.09 16.69
CA GLN A 182 -1.66 -1.56 17.39
C GLN A 182 -1.85 -0.88 18.75
N ALA A 183 -0.76 -0.44 19.40
CA ALA A 183 -0.82 0.34 20.63
C ALA A 183 -1.54 1.68 20.46
N ASP A 184 -1.47 2.27 19.26
CA ASP A 184 -2.15 3.53 18.91
C ASP A 184 -3.61 3.33 18.46
N ARG A 185 -4.11 2.08 18.45
CA ARG A 185 -5.45 1.71 18.00
C ARG A 185 -6.21 0.85 19.04
N PRO A 186 -6.35 1.30 20.29
CA PRO A 186 -6.90 0.48 21.38
C PRO A 186 -8.34 0.03 21.16
N HIS A 187 -9.12 0.72 20.33
CA HIS A 187 -10.52 0.36 20.04
C HIS A 187 -10.65 -0.58 18.84
N VAL A 188 -9.59 -0.76 18.05
CA VAL A 188 -9.51 -1.79 17.00
C VAL A 188 -9.25 -3.14 17.68
N THR A 189 -10.30 -3.68 18.31
CA THR A 189 -10.24 -4.93 19.09
C THR A 189 -10.10 -6.16 18.18
N GLU A 190 -9.92 -7.33 18.79
CA GLU A 190 -9.90 -8.61 18.08
C GLU A 190 -11.12 -8.81 17.18
N ALA A 191 -12.33 -8.53 17.66
CA ALA A 191 -13.54 -8.66 16.86
C ALA A 191 -13.56 -7.72 15.63
N VAL A 192 -12.99 -6.52 15.76
CA VAL A 192 -12.86 -5.56 14.66
C VAL A 192 -11.80 -6.04 13.66
N ILE A 193 -10.65 -6.52 14.13
CA ILE A 193 -9.59 -7.08 13.28
C ILE A 193 -10.14 -8.27 12.49
N ASP A 194 -10.87 -9.16 13.15
CA ASP A 194 -11.45 -10.34 12.51
C ASP A 194 -12.39 -9.95 11.38
N LEU A 195 -13.32 -9.02 11.65
CA LEU A 195 -14.25 -8.50 10.64
C LEU A 195 -13.52 -7.89 9.43
N ILE A 196 -12.51 -7.05 9.66
CA ILE A 196 -11.78 -6.36 8.60
C ILE A 196 -10.98 -7.34 7.75
N VAL A 197 -10.21 -8.22 8.41
CA VAL A 197 -9.37 -9.20 7.70
C VAL A 197 -10.23 -10.15 6.88
N ASP A 198 -11.32 -10.67 7.44
CA ASP A 198 -12.16 -11.63 6.73
C ASP A 198 -12.83 -11.03 5.49
N LYS A 199 -13.37 -9.81 5.62
CA LYS A 199 -14.00 -9.12 4.48
C LYS A 199 -12.98 -8.67 3.43
N ALA A 200 -11.84 -8.13 3.85
CA ALA A 200 -10.80 -7.74 2.91
C ALA A 200 -10.16 -8.94 2.21
N TRP A 201 -10.00 -10.06 2.91
CA TRP A 201 -9.56 -11.31 2.29
C TRP A 201 -10.56 -11.80 1.26
N HIS A 202 -11.85 -11.84 1.61
CA HIS A 202 -12.89 -12.23 0.66
C HIS A 202 -12.95 -11.31 -0.58
N ALA A 203 -12.75 -10.01 -0.38
CA ALA A 203 -12.65 -9.06 -1.48
C ALA A 203 -11.39 -9.27 -2.33
N PHE A 204 -10.23 -9.56 -1.72
CA PHE A 204 -9.01 -9.95 -2.43
C PHE A 204 -9.24 -11.20 -3.28
N GLN A 205 -9.91 -12.21 -2.72
CA GLN A 205 -10.29 -13.42 -3.45
C GLN A 205 -11.16 -13.04 -4.67
N THR A 206 -12.20 -12.24 -4.47
CA THR A 206 -13.08 -11.80 -5.56
C THR A 206 -12.30 -11.06 -6.66
N ALA A 207 -11.43 -10.11 -6.27
CA ALA A 207 -10.65 -9.29 -7.19
C ALA A 207 -9.59 -10.09 -7.96
N ALA A 208 -8.91 -11.01 -7.28
CA ALA A 208 -7.84 -11.79 -7.88
C ALA A 208 -8.40 -12.90 -8.77
N PHE A 209 -9.54 -13.49 -8.41
CA PHE A 209 -10.09 -14.68 -9.08
C PHE A 209 -11.04 -14.39 -10.26
N THR A 210 -11.21 -13.14 -10.69
CA THR A 210 -11.84 -12.84 -11.99
C THR A 210 -10.88 -13.25 -13.13
N GLY A 211 -10.93 -14.53 -13.52
CA GLY A 211 -10.30 -15.05 -14.74
C GLY A 211 -8.98 -15.82 -14.60
N VAL A 212 -8.49 -16.08 -13.37
CA VAL A 212 -7.21 -16.78 -13.13
C VAL A 212 -7.35 -17.88 -12.06
N PRO A 213 -6.77 -19.10 -12.25
CA PRO A 213 -6.79 -20.17 -11.24
C PRO A 213 -6.09 -19.79 -9.92
N LEU A 214 -6.64 -20.25 -8.80
CA LEU A 214 -6.24 -19.86 -7.44
C LEU A 214 -4.75 -20.05 -7.10
N LEU A 215 -4.14 -21.13 -7.61
CA LEU A 215 -2.73 -21.47 -7.36
C LEU A 215 -1.76 -20.59 -8.16
N ASP A 216 -2.20 -20.10 -9.33
CA ASP A 216 -1.37 -19.22 -10.17
C ASP A 216 -1.22 -17.84 -9.53
N ILE A 217 -2.19 -17.41 -8.70
CA ILE A 217 -2.19 -16.09 -8.04
C ILE A 217 -1.30 -16.06 -6.80
N LEU A 218 -1.29 -17.13 -6.00
CA LEU A 218 -0.37 -17.26 -4.85
C LEU A 218 1.09 -17.34 -5.28
N SER A 219 1.30 -17.75 -6.54
CA SER A 219 2.60 -17.77 -7.20
C SER A 219 2.80 -16.56 -8.13
N SER A 220 1.81 -15.67 -8.25
CA SER A 220 1.86 -14.54 -9.17
C SER A 220 2.56 -13.37 -8.51
N ASP A 221 3.77 -13.10 -8.97
CA ASP A 221 4.51 -11.89 -8.66
C ASP A 221 3.67 -10.63 -8.93
N GLU A 222 2.69 -10.69 -9.84
CA GLU A 222 1.84 -9.54 -10.19
C GLU A 222 0.82 -9.19 -9.11
N ALA A 223 0.17 -10.19 -8.49
CA ALA A 223 -0.79 -9.94 -7.40
C ALA A 223 -0.08 -9.39 -6.15
N LEU A 224 1.09 -9.96 -5.82
CA LEU A 224 1.94 -9.44 -4.74
C LEU A 224 2.43 -8.03 -5.05
N ARG A 225 2.88 -7.77 -6.29
CA ARG A 225 3.27 -6.43 -6.73
C ARG A 225 2.11 -5.43 -6.59
N ALA A 226 0.90 -5.80 -7.00
CA ALA A 226 -0.26 -4.92 -6.90
C ALA A 226 -0.64 -4.63 -5.43
N LEU A 227 -0.59 -5.62 -4.54
CA LEU A 227 -0.78 -5.42 -3.09
C LEU A 227 0.27 -4.48 -2.49
N ARG A 228 1.55 -4.63 -2.88
CA ARG A 228 2.63 -3.75 -2.42
C ARG A 228 2.43 -2.32 -2.89
N VAL A 229 2.09 -2.12 -4.16
CA VAL A 229 1.76 -0.79 -4.70
C VAL A 229 0.61 -0.18 -3.93
N LEU A 230 -0.46 -0.94 -3.68
CA LEU A 230 -1.61 -0.46 -2.92
C LEU A 230 -1.23 -0.08 -1.48
N ALA A 231 -0.40 -0.88 -0.81
CA ALA A 231 0.12 -0.57 0.53
C ALA A 231 0.91 0.74 0.55
N VAL A 232 1.75 0.98 -0.46
CA VAL A 232 2.53 2.22 -0.59
C VAL A 232 1.61 3.41 -0.88
N PHE A 233 0.62 3.28 -1.76
CA PHE A 233 -0.30 4.36 -2.12
C PHE A 233 -1.24 4.76 -0.98
N ILE A 234 -1.81 3.78 -0.26
CA ILE A 234 -2.79 4.03 0.79
C ILE A 234 -2.17 4.50 2.11
N CYS A 235 -0.92 4.11 2.38
CA CYS A 235 -0.29 4.41 3.65
C CYS A 235 -0.24 5.94 3.87
N PRO A 236 -0.78 6.46 4.98
CA PRO A 236 -0.75 7.91 5.21
C PRO A 236 0.70 8.39 5.36
N ALA A 237 1.54 7.71 6.15
CA ALA A 237 2.93 8.13 6.38
C ALA A 237 3.93 7.01 6.10
N PRO A 238 4.13 6.58 4.84
CA PRO A 238 5.04 5.47 4.50
C PRO A 238 6.50 5.72 4.95
N ALA A 239 6.94 6.99 4.96
CA ALA A 239 8.25 7.38 5.50
C ALA A 239 8.42 7.02 7.00
N GLN A 240 7.32 6.90 7.75
CA GLN A 240 7.33 6.57 9.18
C GLN A 240 6.91 5.12 9.46
N HIS A 241 6.58 4.34 8.42
CA HIS A 241 6.08 2.97 8.55
C HIS A 241 7.12 1.95 8.05
N PRO A 242 7.94 1.35 8.95
CA PRO A 242 9.01 0.42 8.56
C PRO A 242 8.50 -0.79 7.79
N ALA A 243 7.38 -1.40 8.22
CA ALA A 243 6.82 -2.56 7.55
C ALA A 243 6.45 -2.28 6.08
N VAL A 244 5.88 -1.10 5.78
CA VAL A 244 5.61 -0.68 4.39
C VAL A 244 6.90 -0.49 3.60
N ARG A 245 7.94 0.13 4.19
CA ARG A 245 9.22 0.28 3.51
C ARG A 245 9.87 -1.07 3.21
N GLN A 246 9.93 -1.95 4.21
CA GLN A 246 10.65 -3.22 4.12
C GLN A 246 9.93 -4.28 3.28
N HIS A 247 8.60 -4.36 3.34
CA HIS A 247 7.85 -5.46 2.73
C HIS A 247 7.04 -5.05 1.49
N ALA A 248 6.89 -3.75 1.24
CA ALA A 248 6.34 -3.25 -0.02
C ALA A 248 7.36 -2.46 -0.83
N LEU A 249 7.88 -1.35 -0.32
CA LEU A 249 8.66 -0.43 -1.14
C LEU A 249 10.01 -1.03 -1.56
N LYS A 250 10.75 -1.68 -0.67
CA LYS A 250 12.04 -2.32 -0.97
C LYS A 250 11.89 -3.43 -2.02
N PRO A 251 10.96 -4.40 -1.88
CA PRO A 251 10.71 -5.37 -2.95
C PRO A 251 10.27 -4.77 -4.28
N LEU A 252 9.60 -3.60 -4.28
CA LEU A 252 9.29 -2.88 -5.53
C LEU A 252 10.54 -2.25 -6.15
N GLY A 253 11.50 -1.77 -5.35
CA GLY A 253 12.81 -1.33 -5.83
C GLY A 253 13.65 -2.47 -6.39
N ASP A 254 13.65 -3.61 -5.70
CA ASP A 254 14.40 -4.81 -6.11
C ASP A 254 13.74 -5.56 -7.29
N ASP A 255 12.54 -5.14 -7.72
CA ASP A 255 11.80 -5.79 -8.80
C ASP A 255 12.56 -5.69 -10.13
N ALA A 256 12.76 -6.84 -10.79
CA ALA A 256 13.50 -6.95 -12.06
C ALA A 256 12.91 -6.09 -13.19
N THR A 257 11.66 -5.65 -13.07
CA THR A 257 10.99 -4.76 -14.02
C THR A 257 11.35 -3.28 -13.83
N LYS A 258 12.21 -2.95 -12.86
CA LYS A 258 12.70 -1.60 -12.55
C LYS A 258 11.56 -0.61 -12.29
N ILE A 259 10.76 -0.92 -11.26
CA ILE A 259 9.62 -0.08 -10.86
C ILE A 259 10.11 1.24 -10.27
N LEU A 260 11.13 1.18 -9.41
CA LEU A 260 11.83 2.38 -8.94
C LEU A 260 13.00 2.68 -9.88
N ASN A 261 13.31 3.96 -10.03
CA ASN A 261 14.48 4.36 -10.79
C ASN A 261 15.72 4.41 -9.88
N ASP A 262 16.90 4.23 -10.46
CA ASP A 262 18.17 4.16 -9.71
C ASP A 262 18.43 5.42 -8.86
N GLN A 263 17.98 6.60 -9.33
CA GLN A 263 18.15 7.85 -8.58
C GLN A 263 17.26 7.91 -7.35
N THR A 264 16.06 7.35 -7.38
CA THR A 264 15.18 7.28 -6.21
C THR A 264 15.68 6.22 -5.23
N GLU A 265 16.10 5.06 -5.73
CA GLU A 265 16.71 3.99 -4.91
C GLU A 265 17.95 4.48 -4.15
N ALA A 266 18.83 5.24 -4.82
CA ALA A 266 19.99 5.85 -4.17
C ALA A 266 19.58 6.81 -3.03
N LYS A 267 18.56 7.64 -3.25
CA LYS A 267 18.03 8.55 -2.22
C LYS A 267 17.38 7.81 -1.06
N LEU A 268 16.67 6.70 -1.33
CA LEU A 268 16.09 5.84 -0.30
C LEU A 268 17.18 5.19 0.55
N THR A 269 18.22 4.66 -0.10
CA THR A 269 19.41 4.08 0.54
C THR A 269 20.10 5.09 1.46
N GLU A 270 20.21 6.35 1.03
CA GLU A 270 20.85 7.40 1.84
C GLU A 270 20.03 7.78 3.08
N LEU A 271 18.70 7.79 2.99
CA LEU A 271 17.81 8.31 4.03
C LEU A 271 17.28 7.27 5.02
N PHE A 272 17.31 5.98 4.66
CA PHE A 272 16.65 4.92 5.41
C PHE A 272 17.61 3.76 5.69
N ALA A 273 17.92 3.53 6.97
CA ALA A 273 18.85 2.47 7.38
C ALA A 273 18.33 1.06 7.06
N ASP A 274 17.01 0.85 7.15
CA ASP A 274 16.32 -0.40 6.81
C ASP A 274 16.35 -0.71 5.30
N TRP A 275 16.76 0.25 4.47
CA TRP A 275 17.01 0.05 3.05
C TRP A 275 18.37 -0.60 2.77
N GLN A 276 19.35 -0.38 3.65
CA GLN A 276 20.72 -0.89 3.51
C GLN A 276 20.90 -2.31 4.07
N ALA A 277 19.99 -2.76 4.94
CA ALA A 277 20.07 -4.10 5.51
C ALA A 277 19.71 -5.14 4.43
N ASP A 278 20.70 -5.90 3.98
CA ASP A 278 20.51 -7.12 3.18
C ASP A 278 19.73 -8.17 3.98
N ASP A 279 19.04 -9.08 3.28
CA ASP A 279 18.18 -10.17 3.80
C ASP A 279 18.91 -11.24 4.67
N GLY A 280 20.13 -10.97 5.13
CA GLY A 280 20.96 -11.90 5.90
C GLY A 280 20.50 -12.20 7.33
N ASP A 281 19.53 -11.46 7.86
CA ASP A 281 19.12 -11.53 9.29
C ASP A 281 17.66 -11.97 9.52
N ARG A 282 16.96 -12.49 8.50
CA ARG A 282 15.65 -13.13 8.71
C ARG A 282 15.82 -14.49 9.39
N GLN A 283 15.93 -14.49 10.72
CA GLN A 283 15.59 -15.68 11.49
C GLN A 283 14.09 -15.97 11.33
N PRO A 284 13.68 -17.23 11.11
CA PRO A 284 12.28 -17.60 11.10
C PRO A 284 11.67 -17.25 12.46
N ILE A 285 10.54 -16.55 12.44
CA ILE A 285 9.67 -16.46 13.62
C ILE A 285 9.07 -17.86 13.77
N GLU A 286 9.51 -18.60 14.79
CA GLU A 286 8.89 -19.86 15.25
C GLU A 286 7.49 -19.64 15.83
#